data_AF-A0A849WXT5-F1
#
_entry.id   AF-A0A849WXT5-F1
#
_cell.length_a   1.000
_cell.length_b   1.000
_cell.length_c   1.000
_cell.angle_alpha   90.00
_cell.angle_beta   90.00
_cell.angle_gamma   90.00
#
_symmetry.space_group_name_H-M   'P 1'
#
loop_
_entity.id
_entity.type
_entity.pdbx_description
1 polymer ?
#
loop_
_entity_poly.entity_id
_entity_poly.type
_entity_poly.pdbx_seq_one_letter_code
_entity_poly.pdbx_strand_id
1 'polypeptide(L)'
;MGEKLPDGCVVSVGACFVDEHPYPILRLSRDGRVLFANPASLPVLLEWGAEAGGLVRREVVDIVRGVLESGVSVTQEMRFGNTYLELICSPSCSGDFLNVFGHDVTAQRIVCQELEAATKAKSDFLARMSHEIRT
;
A
#
# COMPACT_ATOMS: atom_id res chain seq x y z
N MET A 1 -32.55 21.41 8.76
CA MET A 1 -32.76 21.10 10.19
C MET A 1 -32.07 19.77 10.49
N GLY A 2 -31.01 19.83 11.29
CA GLY A 2 -30.52 18.72 12.13
C GLY A 2 -29.79 17.56 11.45
N GLU A 3 -28.46 17.64 11.44
CA GLU A 3 -27.56 16.50 11.35
C GLU A 3 -27.76 15.52 12.53
N LYS A 4 -27.53 14.23 12.28
CA LYS A 4 -26.77 13.40 13.22
C LYS A 4 -26.16 12.21 12.48
N LEU A 5 -24.87 12.32 12.18
CA LEU A 5 -24.01 11.18 11.90
C LEU A 5 -23.83 10.36 13.19
N PRO A 6 -24.01 9.04 13.18
CA PRO A 6 -23.52 8.18 14.25
C PRO A 6 -22.03 7.85 14.04
N ASP A 7 -21.28 7.81 15.13
CA ASP A 7 -19.88 7.43 15.18
C ASP A 7 -19.65 6.03 14.58
N GLY A 8 -18.83 5.94 13.53
CA GLY A 8 -18.43 4.67 12.91
C GLY A 8 -18.47 4.72 11.38
N CYS A 9 -17.35 5.16 10.81
CA CYS A 9 -17.07 5.28 9.37
C CYS A 9 -17.61 4.13 8.50
N VAL A 10 -18.53 4.45 7.57
CA VAL A 10 -18.63 3.78 6.26
C VAL A 10 -19.04 4.80 5.20
N VAL A 11 -18.06 5.41 4.54
CA VAL A 11 -18.33 6.10 3.27
C VAL A 11 -18.60 5.02 2.23
N SER A 12 -19.88 4.77 1.94
CA SER A 12 -20.29 3.93 0.81
C SER A 12 -20.02 4.71 -0.47
N VAL A 13 -18.78 4.60 -0.97
CA VAL A 13 -18.43 5.06 -2.31
C VAL A 13 -19.14 4.15 -3.31
N GLY A 14 -19.93 4.74 -4.21
CA GLY A 14 -20.74 4.02 -5.19
C GLY A 14 -19.88 3.09 -6.07
N ALA A 15 -20.36 1.87 -6.29
CA ALA A 15 -19.62 0.77 -6.93
C ALA A 15 -18.95 1.13 -8.27
N CYS A 16 -19.54 2.01 -9.07
CA CYS A 16 -18.96 2.42 -10.36
C CYS A 16 -17.69 3.28 -10.23
N PHE A 17 -17.58 4.08 -9.15
CA PHE A 17 -16.41 4.93 -8.92
C PHE A 17 -15.18 4.12 -8.49
N VAL A 18 -15.40 2.97 -7.84
CA VAL A 18 -14.34 2.10 -7.35
C VAL A 18 -13.68 1.33 -8.51
N ASP A 19 -14.48 0.92 -9.50
CA ASP A 19 -14.00 0.20 -10.68
C ASP A 19 -13.14 1.08 -11.61
N GLU A 20 -13.46 2.37 -11.73
CA GLU A 20 -12.66 3.33 -12.51
C GLU A 20 -11.47 3.91 -11.75
N HIS A 21 -11.36 3.62 -10.44
CA HIS A 21 -10.30 4.16 -9.61
C HIS A 21 -8.93 3.62 -10.08
N PRO A 22 -7.94 4.49 -10.37
CA PRO A 22 -6.67 4.08 -10.98
C PRO A 22 -5.78 3.29 -10.02
N TYR A 23 -6.07 3.31 -8.72
CA TYR A 23 -5.27 2.63 -7.71
C TYR A 23 -5.98 1.41 -7.12
N PRO A 24 -5.23 0.41 -6.63
CA PRO A 24 -5.78 -0.79 -6.01
C PRO A 24 -6.74 -0.46 -4.88
N ILE A 25 -7.93 -1.04 -4.93
CA ILE A 25 -8.91 -1.05 -3.84
C ILE A 25 -9.39 -2.49 -3.71
N LEU A 26 -9.08 -3.11 -2.58
CA LEU A 26 -9.39 -4.52 -2.34
C LEU A 26 -9.81 -4.78 -0.89
N ARG A 27 -10.59 -5.84 -0.72
CA ARG A 27 -11.11 -6.28 0.58
C ARG A 27 -10.88 -7.78 0.74
N LEU A 28 -10.29 -8.16 1.86
CA LEU A 28 -10.04 -9.55 2.22
C LEU A 28 -10.86 -9.94 3.44
N SER A 29 -11.42 -11.14 3.47
CA SER A 29 -11.97 -11.73 4.69
C SER A 29 -10.85 -12.07 5.67
N ARG A 30 -11.20 -12.32 6.93
CA ARG A 30 -10.27 -12.84 7.96
C ARG A 30 -9.50 -14.09 7.51
N ASP A 31 -10.11 -14.94 6.70
CA ASP A 31 -9.48 -16.17 6.18
C ASP A 31 -8.68 -15.95 4.89
N GLY A 32 -8.57 -14.69 4.42
CA GLY A 32 -7.84 -14.33 3.22
C GLY A 32 -8.61 -14.50 1.91
N ARG A 33 -9.94 -14.61 1.96
CA ARG A 33 -10.76 -14.63 0.73
C ARG A 33 -10.91 -13.22 0.18
N VAL A 34 -10.70 -13.04 -1.11
CA VAL A 34 -10.94 -11.77 -1.80
C VAL A 34 -12.45 -11.53 -1.88
N LEU A 35 -12.95 -10.59 -1.07
CA LEU A 35 -14.37 -10.19 -1.04
C LEU A 35 -14.69 -9.16 -2.12
N PHE A 36 -13.72 -8.31 -2.43
CA PHE A 36 -13.83 -7.28 -3.45
C PHE A 36 -12.43 -6.92 -3.95
N ALA A 37 -12.29 -6.62 -5.22
CA ALA A 37 -11.09 -6.06 -5.80
C ALA A 37 -11.46 -5.30 -7.07
N ASN A 38 -11.04 -4.05 -7.18
CA ASN A 38 -11.17 -3.29 -8.42
C ASN A 38 -10.14 -3.76 -9.47
N PRO A 39 -10.30 -3.39 -10.76
CA PRO A 39 -9.37 -3.81 -11.81
C PRO A 39 -7.90 -3.42 -11.55
N ALA A 40 -7.65 -2.26 -10.95
CA ALA A 40 -6.31 -1.81 -10.59
C ALA A 40 -5.61 -2.71 -9.55
N SER A 41 -6.36 -3.56 -8.85
CA SER A 41 -5.84 -4.51 -7.85
C SER A 41 -5.24 -5.79 -8.44
N LEU A 42 -5.41 -6.04 -9.74
CA LEU A 42 -4.94 -7.29 -10.38
C LEU A 42 -3.45 -7.59 -10.12
N PRO A 43 -2.50 -6.63 -10.24
CA PRO A 43 -1.09 -6.91 -9.97
C PRO A 43 -0.84 -7.34 -8.52
N VAL A 44 -1.55 -6.73 -7.57
CA VAL A 44 -1.47 -7.07 -6.14
C VAL A 44 -2.00 -8.47 -5.88
N LEU A 45 -3.16 -8.82 -6.47
CA LEU A 45 -3.74 -10.15 -6.34
C LEU A 45 -2.83 -11.24 -6.91
N LEU A 46 -2.24 -11.02 -8.09
CA LEU A 46 -1.31 -11.94 -8.71
C LEU A 46 -0.07 -12.18 -7.81
N GLU A 47 0.51 -11.10 -7.27
CA GLU A 47 1.62 -11.22 -6.32
C GLU A 47 1.19 -11.94 -5.03
N TRP A 48 -0.05 -11.74 -4.57
CA TRP A 48 -0.60 -12.48 -3.43
C TRP A 48 -1.10 -13.88 -3.78
N GLY A 49 -0.92 -14.33 -5.03
CA GLY A 49 -1.28 -15.65 -5.53
C GLY A 49 -2.79 -15.92 -5.53
N ALA A 50 -3.61 -14.88 -5.70
CA ALA A 50 -5.05 -14.94 -5.74
C ALA A 50 -5.63 -14.40 -7.05
N GLU A 51 -6.88 -14.78 -7.29
CA GLU A 51 -7.78 -14.16 -8.26
C GLU A 51 -8.97 -13.53 -7.52
N ALA A 52 -9.80 -12.76 -8.23
CA ALA A 52 -11.01 -12.19 -7.66
C ALA A 52 -11.93 -13.30 -7.12
N GLY A 53 -12.36 -13.20 -5.84
CA GLY A 53 -13.13 -14.24 -5.16
C GLY A 53 -12.31 -15.41 -4.60
N GLY A 54 -11.03 -15.52 -4.99
CA GLY A 54 -10.10 -16.57 -4.57
C GLY A 54 -9.53 -16.38 -3.16
N LEU A 55 -8.64 -17.30 -2.77
CA LEU A 55 -7.88 -17.22 -1.52
C LEU A 55 -6.46 -16.75 -1.81
N VAL A 56 -5.96 -15.82 -0.99
CA VAL A 56 -4.55 -15.40 -0.99
C VAL A 56 -3.64 -16.47 -0.40
N ARG A 57 -2.34 -16.40 -0.72
CA ARG A 57 -1.33 -17.29 -0.13
C ARG A 57 -1.27 -17.14 1.39
N ARG A 58 -0.86 -18.21 2.08
CA ARG A 58 -0.89 -18.31 3.54
C ARG A 58 -0.15 -17.17 4.23
N GLU A 59 0.96 -16.72 3.67
CA GLU A 59 1.76 -15.62 4.23
C GLU A 59 0.94 -14.32 4.30
N VAL A 60 0.11 -14.07 3.31
CA VAL A 60 -0.79 -12.90 3.29
C VAL A 60 -1.93 -13.08 4.29
N VAL A 61 -2.45 -14.30 4.45
CA VAL A 61 -3.47 -14.60 5.48
C VAL A 61 -2.96 -14.31 6.89
N ASP A 62 -1.69 -14.61 7.17
CA ASP A 62 -1.09 -14.33 8.48
C ASP A 62 -0.95 -12.81 8.72
N ILE A 63 -0.63 -12.02 7.68
CA ILE A 63 -0.66 -10.55 7.74
C ILE A 63 -2.08 -10.06 8.01
N VAL A 64 -3.08 -10.58 7.27
CA VAL A 64 -4.48 -10.19 7.45
C VAL A 64 -4.93 -10.42 8.90
N ARG A 65 -4.64 -11.60 9.46
CA ARG A 65 -4.98 -11.90 10.86
C ARG A 65 -4.25 -10.98 11.83
N GLY A 66 -2.95 -10.74 11.65
CA GLY A 66 -2.19 -9.84 12.51
C GLY A 66 -2.74 -8.41 12.53
N VAL A 67 -3.17 -7.89 11.38
CA VAL A 67 -3.77 -6.55 11.27
C VAL A 67 -5.17 -6.51 11.91
N LEU A 68 -6.00 -7.53 11.67
CA LEU A 68 -7.34 -7.60 12.27
C LEU A 68 -7.31 -7.82 13.78
N GLU A 69 -6.34 -8.57 14.30
CA GLU A 69 -6.18 -8.83 15.73
C GLU A 69 -5.59 -7.64 16.47
N SER A 70 -4.59 -6.97 15.88
CA SER A 70 -4.00 -5.76 16.48
C SER A 70 -4.93 -4.55 16.41
N GLY A 71 -5.82 -4.51 15.40
CA GLY A 71 -6.64 -3.33 15.11
C GLY A 71 -5.82 -2.15 14.57
N VAL A 72 -4.53 -2.34 14.29
CA VAL A 72 -3.60 -1.29 13.84
C VAL A 72 -3.38 -1.45 12.34
N SER A 73 -3.59 -0.36 11.61
CA SER A 73 -3.32 -0.35 10.17
C SER A 73 -1.81 -0.48 9.92
N VAL A 74 -1.44 -1.25 8.90
CA VAL A 74 -0.05 -1.42 8.48
C VAL A 74 0.12 -0.96 7.04
N THR A 75 1.30 -0.45 6.73
CA THR A 75 1.65 0.00 5.40
C THR A 75 2.75 -0.88 4.84
N GLN A 76 2.60 -1.33 3.60
CA GLN A 76 3.58 -2.15 2.89
C GLN A 76 3.87 -1.56 1.52
N GLU A 77 5.15 -1.40 1.20
CA GLU A 77 5.55 -1.00 -0.15
C GLU A 77 5.72 -2.24 -1.03
N MET A 78 5.18 -2.17 -2.24
CA MET A 78 5.32 -3.17 -3.27
C MET A 78 5.80 -2.52 -4.56
N ARG A 79 6.68 -3.21 -5.29
CA ARG A 79 7.20 -2.75 -6.57
C ARG A 79 6.69 -3.63 -7.69
N PHE A 80 6.04 -3.02 -8.67
CA PHE A 80 5.56 -3.67 -9.89
C PHE A 80 6.27 -3.04 -11.09
N GLY A 81 7.34 -3.69 -11.57
CA GLY A 81 8.17 -3.15 -12.64
C GLY A 81 8.82 -1.82 -12.25
N ASN A 82 8.34 -0.71 -12.82
CA ASN A 82 8.84 0.64 -12.54
C ASN A 82 7.92 1.46 -11.62
N THR A 83 6.82 0.86 -11.16
CA THR A 83 5.85 1.51 -10.27
C THR A 83 6.07 1.04 -8.84
N TYR A 84 6.11 1.98 -7.91
CA TYR A 84 6.10 1.73 -6.47
C TYR A 84 4.70 2.02 -5.94
N LEU A 85 4.06 1.01 -5.36
CA LEU A 85 2.77 1.13 -4.70
C LEU A 85 2.96 1.00 -3.20
N GLU A 86 2.44 1.95 -2.46
CA GLU A 86 2.25 1.85 -1.03
C GLU A 86 0.85 1.28 -0.76
N LEU A 87 0.78 0.12 -0.13
CA LEU A 87 -0.46 -0.54 0.25
C LEU A 87 -0.74 -0.29 1.73
N ILE A 88 -1.87 0.35 2.01
CA ILE A 88 -2.38 0.58 3.36
C ILE A 88 -3.40 -0.49 3.68
N CYS A 89 -3.06 -1.40 4.58
CA CYS A 89 -3.91 -2.46 5.09
C CYS A 89 -4.59 -1.97 6.37
N SER A 90 -5.90 -1.73 6.32
CA SER A 90 -6.69 -1.18 7.42
C SER A 90 -7.79 -2.15 7.86
N PRO A 91 -7.85 -2.51 9.16
CA PRO A 91 -8.88 -3.42 9.66
C PRO A 91 -10.26 -2.75 9.61
N SER A 92 -11.32 -3.53 9.34
CA SER A 92 -12.68 -3.03 9.48
C SER A 92 -13.01 -2.77 10.95
N CYS A 93 -13.92 -1.83 11.23
CA CYS A 93 -14.38 -1.55 12.59
C CYS A 93 -14.99 -2.78 13.29
N SER A 94 -15.55 -3.72 12.52
CA SER A 94 -16.08 -4.98 13.04
C SER A 94 -15.02 -6.08 13.21
N GLY A 95 -13.84 -5.92 12.60
CA GLY A 95 -12.77 -6.92 12.60
C GLY A 95 -13.01 -8.12 11.68
N ASP A 96 -14.03 -8.09 10.82
CA ASP A 96 -14.39 -9.24 9.97
C ASP A 96 -13.61 -9.29 8.65
N PHE A 97 -13.15 -8.13 8.19
CA PHE A 97 -12.47 -7.99 6.91
C PHE A 97 -11.42 -6.89 6.95
N LEU A 98 -10.41 -7.04 6.12
CA LEU A 98 -9.34 -6.08 5.92
C LEU A 98 -9.62 -5.29 4.64
N ASN A 99 -9.62 -3.97 4.74
CA ASN A 99 -9.56 -3.11 3.56
C ASN A 99 -8.10 -2.84 3.20
N VAL A 100 -7.80 -2.82 1.91
CA VAL A 100 -6.48 -2.50 1.41
C VAL A 100 -6.63 -1.47 0.30
N PHE A 101 -5.85 -0.40 0.42
CA PHE A 101 -5.79 0.69 -0.55
C PHE A 101 -4.37 0.85 -1.05
N GLY A 102 -4.19 0.90 -2.36
CA GLY A 102 -2.92 1.23 -2.98
C GLY A 102 -2.82 2.72 -3.27
N HIS A 103 -1.61 3.25 -3.15
CA HIS A 103 -1.25 4.60 -3.54
C HIS A 103 0.06 4.56 -4.32
N ASP A 104 0.11 5.22 -5.49
CA ASP A 104 1.33 5.31 -6.28
C ASP A 104 2.30 6.30 -5.64
N VAL A 105 3.47 5.80 -5.23
CA VAL A 105 4.56 6.57 -4.63
C VAL A 105 5.78 6.68 -5.55
N THR A 106 5.64 6.32 -6.83
CA THR A 106 6.73 6.27 -7.81
C THR A 106 7.40 7.62 -7.98
N ALA A 107 6.61 8.68 -8.16
CA ALA A 107 7.16 10.03 -8.34
C ALA A 107 7.97 10.48 -7.11
N GLN A 108 7.43 10.25 -5.92
CA GLN A 108 8.08 10.54 -4.65
C GLN A 108 9.39 9.74 -4.53
N ARG A 109 9.35 8.45 -4.86
CA ARG A 109 10.53 7.56 -4.82
C ARG A 109 11.63 8.02 -5.77
N ILE A 110 11.30 8.40 -6.99
CA ILE A 110 12.29 8.89 -7.98
C ILE A 110 12.96 10.15 -7.46
N VAL A 111 12.19 11.14 -6.98
CA VAL A 111 12.74 12.40 -6.45
C VAL A 111 13.63 12.14 -5.23
N CYS A 112 13.21 11.27 -4.30
CA CYS A 112 14.02 10.90 -3.15
C CYS A 112 15.36 10.25 -3.58
N GLN A 113 15.33 9.32 -4.53
CA GLN A 113 16.53 8.63 -5.01
C GLN A 113 17.51 9.58 -5.71
N GLU A 114 17.01 10.51 -6.52
CA GLU A 114 17.85 11.52 -7.18
C GLU A 114 18.54 12.44 -6.16
N LEU A 115 17.81 12.87 -5.13
CA LEU A 115 18.35 13.71 -4.06
C LEU A 115 19.43 12.98 -3.25
N GLU A 116 19.18 11.72 -2.90
CA GLU A 116 20.15 10.87 -2.19
C GLU A 116 21.43 10.65 -3.03
N ALA A 117 21.27 10.35 -4.32
CA ALA A 117 22.39 10.16 -5.24
C ALA A 117 23.24 11.43 -5.39
N ALA A 118 22.60 12.60 -5.55
CA ALA A 118 23.28 13.89 -5.65
C ALA A 118 24.02 14.25 -4.35
N THR A 119 23.40 13.99 -3.19
CA THR A 119 23.99 14.24 -1.88
C THR A 119 25.22 13.36 -1.66
N LYS A 120 25.12 12.07 -2.00
CA LYS A 120 26.23 11.12 -1.92
C LYS A 120 27.39 11.51 -2.83
N ALA A 121 27.11 11.82 -4.10
CA ALA A 121 28.13 12.24 -5.06
C ALA A 121 28.89 13.50 -4.59
N LYS A 122 28.17 14.48 -4.02
CA LYS A 122 28.78 15.68 -3.45
C LYS A 122 29.68 15.36 -2.26
N SER A 123 29.22 14.49 -1.35
CA SER A 123 30.02 14.05 -0.19
C SER A 123 31.30 13.33 -0.62
N ASP A 124 31.18 12.39 -1.55
CA ASP A 124 32.32 11.61 -2.05
C ASP A 124 33.37 12.49 -2.75
N PHE A 125 32.93 13.51 -3.48
CA PHE A 125 33.82 14.51 -4.08
C PHE A 125 34.57 15.31 -3.01
N LEU A 126 33.88 15.84 -2.01
CA LEU A 126 34.50 16.63 -0.93
C LEU A 126 35.51 15.81 -0.12
N ALA A 127 35.22 14.52 0.11
CA ALA A 127 36.12 13.60 0.79
C ALA A 127 37.43 13.39 0.01
N ARG A 128 37.36 13.22 -1.31
CA ARG A 128 38.54 13.07 -2.18
C ARG A 128 39.41 14.33 -2.20
N MET A 129 38.81 15.50 -2.40
CA MET A 129 39.56 16.76 -2.43
C MET A 129 40.25 17.07 -1.08
N SER A 130 39.59 16.74 0.04
CA SER A 130 40.16 16.96 1.37
C SER A 130 41.39 16.07 1.67
N HIS A 131 41.49 14.92 1.02
CA HIS A 131 42.65 14.03 1.15
C HIS A 131 43.84 14.51 0.31
N GLU A 132 43.59 15.07 -0.87
CA GLU A 132 44.63 15.57 -1.77
C GLU A 132 45.27 16.87 -1.29
N ILE A 133 44.53 17.78 -0.67
CA ILE A 133 45.07 19.07 -0.16
C ILE A 133 45.92 18.87 1.11
N ARG A 134 45.79 17.72 1.79
CA ARG A 134 46.50 17.42 3.05
C ARG A 134 47.85 16.73 2.84
N THR A 135 48.22 16.43 1.59
CA THR A 135 49.53 15.87 1.21
C THR A 135 50.30 16.93 0.43
#